data_AF-A0AAP1WEF3-F1
#
_entry.id   AF-A0AAP1WEF3-F1
#
_cell.length_a   1.000
_cell.length_b   1.000
_cell.length_c   1.000
_cell.angle_alpha   90.00
_cell.angle_beta   90.00
_cell.angle_gamma   90.00
#
_symmetry.space_group_name_H-M   'P 1'
#
loop_
_entity.id
_entity.type
_entity.pdbx_description
1 polymer ?
#
loop_
_entity_poly.entity_id
_entity_poly.type
_entity_poly.pdbx_seq_one_letter_code
_entity_poly.pdbx_strand_id
1 'polypeptide(L)'
;ETTTGPLGQGVANAVGMAIAEKALAAEFNKPGFNIVDHHTWLFLGDGCLMEGISHEACGLAGTLKLGNLIAIWDDNGISIDGHVEGWFAEDTAARFRAYGWHVIEGVDGHDPEAVDAAVREAKSVTDKPSLLCCKTIIGFGSPNKANSHDCHGSALGADEVALVRERLQWPYAPFEIPGEIYAAWDATEKGAQVQQEWDALFADYAKQWPELAAEFTRRMKGDLPAGWAENMQKYVHDLQSHPAALATRQVSQKCLNHFADMLPELMGGSADLSPSNLTRHQKSVDFTGENPAGNYISYGVREFGMSAIMNGLALHGGFI
;
A
#
# COMPACT_ATOMS: atom_id res chain seq x y z
N GLU A 1 6.86 7.43 1.13
CA GLU A 1 5.50 6.86 1.09
C GLU A 1 4.65 7.13 2.33
N THR A 2 4.89 6.51 3.49
CA THR A 2 4.00 6.65 4.65
C THR A 2 4.76 6.69 5.98
N THR A 3 4.17 7.27 7.01
CA THR A 3 4.69 7.20 8.38
C THR A 3 4.31 5.85 8.99
N THR A 4 5.31 5.04 9.31
CA THR A 4 5.15 3.75 10.01
C THR A 4 5.74 3.83 11.43
N GLY A 5 5.65 2.74 12.18
CA GLY A 5 6.09 2.66 13.58
C GLY A 5 5.09 1.88 14.42
N PRO A 6 3.83 2.34 14.52
CA PRO A 6 2.73 1.51 15.02
C PRO A 6 2.57 0.27 14.14
N LEU A 7 2.82 -0.91 14.70
CA LEU A 7 2.85 -2.17 13.97
C LEU A 7 1.51 -2.46 13.29
N GLY A 8 1.56 -3.11 12.13
CA GLY A 8 0.38 -3.46 11.32
C GLY A 8 -0.20 -2.32 10.47
N GLN A 9 -0.08 -1.04 10.86
CA GLN A 9 -0.66 0.06 10.08
C GLN A 9 -0.03 0.23 8.69
N GLY A 10 1.29 -0.01 8.57
CA GLY A 10 1.98 0.00 7.27
C GLY A 10 1.44 -1.06 6.30
N VAL A 11 0.98 -2.21 6.81
CA VAL A 11 0.33 -3.27 6.01
C VAL A 11 -0.97 -2.72 5.39
N ALA A 12 -1.81 -2.10 6.22
CA ALA A 12 -3.07 -1.53 5.76
C ALA A 12 -2.89 -0.34 4.82
N ASN A 13 -1.89 0.52 5.04
CA ASN A 13 -1.56 1.60 4.11
C ASN A 13 -1.15 1.05 2.74
N ALA A 14 -0.31 0.00 2.70
CA ALA A 14 0.10 -0.63 1.45
C ALA A 14 -1.10 -1.23 0.69
N VAL A 15 -2.06 -1.84 1.40
CA VAL A 15 -3.32 -2.29 0.78
C VAL A 15 -4.08 -1.11 0.18
N GLY A 16 -4.16 0.04 0.85
CA GLY A 16 -4.78 1.26 0.29
C GLY A 16 -4.07 1.80 -0.94
N MET A 17 -2.74 1.85 -0.93
CA MET A 17 -1.95 2.26 -2.11
C MET A 17 -2.18 1.31 -3.29
N ALA A 18 -2.23 -0.01 -3.05
CA ALA A 18 -2.52 -1.00 -4.09
C ALA A 18 -3.96 -0.90 -4.63
N ILE A 19 -4.94 -0.54 -3.81
CA ILE A 19 -6.30 -0.25 -4.27
C ILE A 19 -6.30 1.00 -5.16
N ALA A 20 -5.63 2.07 -4.74
CA ALA A 20 -5.56 3.31 -5.52
C ALA A 20 -4.94 3.10 -6.91
N GLU A 21 -3.80 2.40 -6.97
CA GLU A 21 -3.14 2.08 -8.24
C GLU A 21 -4.10 1.31 -9.16
N LYS A 22 -4.72 0.24 -8.66
CA LYS A 22 -5.61 -0.62 -9.46
C LYS A 22 -6.84 0.14 -9.95
N ALA A 23 -7.39 1.03 -9.11
CA ALA A 23 -8.54 1.86 -9.47
C ALA A 23 -8.19 2.92 -10.53
N LEU A 24 -7.07 3.62 -10.36
CA LEU A 24 -6.58 4.59 -11.34
C LEU A 24 -6.20 3.93 -12.66
N ALA A 25 -5.55 2.76 -12.62
CA ALA A 25 -5.24 1.99 -13.81
C ALA A 25 -6.51 1.62 -14.58
N ALA A 26 -7.55 1.14 -13.90
CA ALA A 26 -8.81 0.79 -14.53
C ALA A 26 -9.54 2.00 -15.17
N GLU A 27 -9.44 3.17 -14.56
CA GLU A 27 -10.08 4.39 -15.06
C GLU A 27 -9.29 5.04 -16.22
N PHE A 28 -7.98 5.19 -16.05
CA PHE A 28 -7.16 6.04 -16.91
C PHE A 28 -6.39 5.29 -17.98
N ASN A 29 -6.04 4.01 -17.80
CA ASN A 29 -5.34 3.29 -18.85
C ASN A 29 -6.23 3.12 -20.09
N LYS A 30 -5.58 3.08 -21.25
CA LYS A 30 -6.20 2.90 -22.57
C LYS A 30 -5.37 1.92 -23.40
N PRO A 31 -5.91 1.31 -24.47
CA PRO A 31 -5.13 0.42 -25.32
C PRO A 31 -3.84 1.09 -25.82
N GLY A 32 -2.68 0.50 -25.48
CA GLY A 32 -1.36 1.05 -25.80
C GLY A 32 -0.84 2.11 -24.81
N PHE A 33 -1.57 2.43 -23.75
CA PHE A 33 -1.23 3.43 -22.75
C PHE A 33 -1.49 2.93 -21.32
N ASN A 34 -0.46 2.34 -20.72
CA ASN A 34 -0.43 1.98 -19.31
C ASN A 34 0.20 3.15 -18.52
N ILE A 35 -0.56 4.22 -18.29
CA ILE A 35 -0.05 5.39 -17.58
C ILE A 35 -0.06 5.23 -16.05
N VAL A 36 -0.80 4.25 -15.55
CA VAL A 36 -0.74 3.77 -14.16
C VAL A 36 -0.44 2.29 -14.23
N ASP A 37 0.77 1.91 -13.84
CA ASP A 37 1.27 0.52 -13.90
C ASP A 37 2.47 0.38 -12.97
N HIS A 38 2.20 0.21 -11.67
CA HIS A 38 3.27 0.07 -10.68
C HIS A 38 2.89 -0.88 -9.55
N HIS A 39 3.91 -1.39 -8.86
CA HIS A 39 3.74 -2.27 -7.71
C HIS A 39 3.78 -1.50 -6.39
N THR A 40 3.04 -2.01 -5.41
CA THR A 40 3.19 -1.64 -4.01
C THR A 40 4.02 -2.71 -3.29
N TRP A 41 5.14 -2.29 -2.71
CA TRP A 41 6.04 -3.16 -1.95
C TRP A 41 5.88 -2.93 -0.45
N LEU A 42 5.81 -4.01 0.32
CA LEU A 42 5.65 -3.99 1.76
C LEU A 42 6.67 -4.90 2.42
N PHE A 43 7.52 -4.35 3.30
CA PHE A 43 8.26 -5.16 4.27
C PHE A 43 7.47 -5.22 5.58
N LEU A 44 7.42 -6.40 6.18
CA LEU A 44 6.74 -6.63 7.46
C LEU A 44 7.47 -7.70 8.26
N GLY A 45 7.38 -7.63 9.59
CA GLY A 45 7.89 -8.65 10.50
C GLY A 45 6.77 -9.28 11.33
N ASP A 46 7.14 -10.15 12.25
CA ASP A 46 6.20 -10.88 13.13
C ASP A 46 5.26 -9.95 13.90
N GLY A 47 5.78 -8.82 14.38
CA GLY A 47 4.98 -7.80 15.07
C GLY A 47 3.80 -7.27 14.24
N CYS A 48 4.00 -7.07 12.93
CA CYS A 48 2.92 -6.66 12.04
C CYS A 48 1.88 -7.77 11.84
N LEU A 49 2.33 -9.03 11.79
CA LEU A 49 1.49 -10.20 11.51
C LEU A 49 0.66 -10.65 12.71
N MET A 50 1.10 -10.33 13.92
CA MET A 50 0.34 -10.54 15.15
C MET A 50 -0.78 -9.52 15.35
N GLU A 51 -0.64 -8.30 14.79
CA GLU A 51 -1.65 -7.26 14.91
C GLU A 51 -2.91 -7.57 14.11
N GLY A 52 -4.08 -7.42 14.75
CA GLY A 52 -5.38 -7.76 14.14
C GLY A 52 -5.71 -6.94 12.88
N ILE A 53 -5.15 -5.73 12.76
CA ILE A 53 -5.31 -4.90 11.57
C ILE A 53 -4.71 -5.55 10.31
N SER A 54 -3.69 -6.41 10.45
CA SER A 54 -3.12 -7.15 9.32
C SER A 54 -4.09 -8.21 8.80
N HIS A 55 -4.83 -8.88 9.68
CA HIS A 55 -5.90 -9.81 9.29
C HIS A 55 -6.99 -9.07 8.49
N GLU A 56 -7.41 -7.91 8.99
CA GLU A 56 -8.42 -7.09 8.32
C GLU A 56 -7.96 -6.69 6.92
N ALA A 57 -6.79 -6.07 6.81
CA ALA A 57 -6.27 -5.53 5.56
C ALA A 57 -5.91 -6.64 4.56
N CYS A 58 -5.19 -7.68 4.98
CA CYS A 58 -4.78 -8.76 4.08
C CYS A 58 -5.96 -9.63 3.64
N GLY A 59 -6.94 -9.86 4.51
CA GLY A 59 -8.18 -10.55 4.15
C GLY A 59 -8.98 -9.78 3.08
N LEU A 60 -9.04 -8.45 3.19
CA LEU A 60 -9.66 -7.62 2.16
C LEU A 60 -8.83 -7.58 0.86
N ALA A 61 -7.52 -7.44 0.95
CA ALA A 61 -6.62 -7.43 -0.22
C ALA A 61 -6.75 -8.69 -1.08
N GLY A 62 -6.85 -9.86 -0.45
CA GLY A 62 -7.08 -11.12 -1.16
C GLY A 62 -8.45 -11.17 -1.83
N THR A 63 -9.50 -10.68 -1.16
CA THR A 63 -10.85 -10.54 -1.72
C THR A 63 -10.86 -9.64 -2.97
N LEU A 64 -10.07 -8.56 -2.94
CA LEU A 64 -9.96 -7.56 -4.01
C LEU A 64 -8.96 -7.95 -5.12
N LYS A 65 -8.28 -9.11 -5.00
CA LYS A 65 -7.33 -9.63 -6.00
C LYS A 65 -6.24 -8.63 -6.37
N LEU A 66 -5.59 -8.04 -5.36
CA LEU A 66 -4.57 -6.99 -5.55
C LEU A 66 -3.22 -7.58 -5.99
N GLY A 67 -3.10 -8.03 -7.24
CA GLY A 67 -1.86 -8.61 -7.79
C GLY A 67 -0.69 -7.64 -7.95
N ASN A 68 -0.94 -6.35 -7.79
CA ASN A 68 0.09 -5.31 -7.72
C ASN A 68 0.74 -5.19 -6.33
N LEU A 69 0.20 -5.85 -5.29
CA LEU A 69 0.74 -5.84 -3.93
C LEU A 69 1.66 -7.04 -3.67
N ILE A 70 2.91 -6.76 -3.32
CA ILE A 70 3.90 -7.78 -2.96
C ILE A 70 4.45 -7.48 -1.56
N ALA A 71 4.24 -8.41 -0.64
CA ALA A 71 4.69 -8.37 0.73
C ALA A 71 5.89 -9.30 0.93
N ILE A 72 6.91 -8.82 1.64
CA ILE A 72 8.12 -9.55 2.02
C ILE A 72 8.14 -9.62 3.54
N TRP A 73 7.85 -10.81 4.06
CA TRP A 73 7.90 -11.07 5.48
C TRP A 73 9.32 -11.43 5.89
N ASP A 74 9.89 -10.62 6.76
CA ASP A 74 11.11 -10.90 7.51
C ASP A 74 10.81 -11.94 8.60
N ASP A 75 10.85 -13.20 8.20
CA ASP A 75 10.53 -14.38 9.01
C ASP A 75 11.80 -14.82 9.76
N ASN A 76 12.13 -14.06 10.82
CA ASN A 76 13.38 -14.19 11.57
C ASN A 76 13.22 -14.93 12.90
N GLY A 77 11.98 -15.20 13.33
CA GLY A 77 11.66 -15.99 14.54
C GLY A 77 11.87 -15.26 15.87
N ILE A 78 12.07 -13.94 15.87
CA ILE A 78 12.37 -13.13 17.05
C ILE A 78 11.43 -11.93 17.15
N SER A 79 10.80 -11.75 18.31
CA SER A 79 10.19 -10.48 18.72
C SER A 79 10.94 -9.89 19.92
N ILE A 80 10.44 -8.78 20.47
CA ILE A 80 11.07 -8.06 21.60
C ILE A 80 11.30 -8.98 22.80
N ASP A 81 10.34 -9.87 23.10
CA ASP A 81 10.39 -10.76 24.26
C ASP A 81 11.20 -12.04 24.01
N GLY A 82 11.76 -12.22 22.80
CA GLY A 82 12.57 -13.38 22.44
C GLY A 82 12.00 -14.21 21.29
N HIS A 83 12.23 -15.52 21.38
CA HIS A 83 11.78 -16.52 20.43
C HIS A 83 10.24 -16.58 20.37
N VAL A 84 9.69 -16.37 19.17
CA VAL A 84 8.26 -16.09 18.99
C VAL A 84 7.36 -17.30 19.22
N GLU A 85 7.88 -18.53 19.21
CA GLU A 85 7.10 -19.78 19.28
C GLU A 85 6.23 -19.88 20.55
N GLY A 86 6.56 -19.13 21.61
CA GLY A 86 5.78 -19.07 22.84
C GLY A 86 4.43 -18.32 22.71
N TRP A 87 4.28 -17.42 21.74
CA TRP A 87 3.09 -16.57 21.57
C TRP A 87 2.64 -16.39 20.11
N PHE A 88 3.46 -16.80 19.14
CA PHE A 88 3.19 -16.73 17.71
C PHE A 88 3.68 -18.02 17.04
N ALA A 89 2.80 -19.01 16.98
CA ALA A 89 3.05 -20.34 16.43
C ALA A 89 2.03 -20.73 15.34
N GLU A 90 1.36 -19.73 14.75
CA GLU A 90 0.41 -19.95 13.68
C GLU A 90 1.11 -20.30 12.36
N ASP A 91 0.41 -21.08 11.52
CA ASP A 91 0.81 -21.28 10.14
C ASP A 91 0.45 -20.03 9.32
N THR A 92 1.35 -19.04 9.35
CA THR A 92 1.19 -17.76 8.65
C THR A 92 0.97 -17.97 7.14
N ALA A 93 1.68 -18.92 6.55
CA ALA A 93 1.57 -19.17 5.13
C ALA A 93 0.20 -19.76 4.77
N ALA A 94 -0.31 -20.74 5.55
CA ALA A 94 -1.67 -21.24 5.39
C ALA A 94 -2.72 -20.14 5.63
N ARG A 95 -2.52 -19.27 6.62
CA ARG A 95 -3.39 -18.11 6.88
C ARG A 95 -3.49 -17.19 5.67
N PHE A 96 -2.37 -16.85 5.02
CA PHE A 96 -2.36 -16.02 3.81
C PHE A 96 -2.95 -16.73 2.60
N ARG A 97 -2.70 -18.04 2.41
CA ARG A 97 -3.39 -18.83 1.38
C ARG A 97 -4.90 -18.81 1.60
N ALA A 98 -5.37 -18.89 2.85
CA ALA A 98 -6.79 -18.82 3.18
C ALA A 98 -7.41 -17.44 2.87
N TYR A 99 -6.63 -16.36 2.91
CA TYR A 99 -7.07 -15.03 2.42
C TYR A 99 -7.12 -14.95 0.89
N GLY A 100 -6.57 -15.92 0.16
CA GLY A 100 -6.48 -15.89 -1.31
C GLY A 100 -5.18 -15.30 -1.84
N TRP A 101 -4.12 -15.22 -1.02
CA TRP A 101 -2.82 -14.75 -1.46
C TRP A 101 -2.03 -15.84 -2.17
N HIS A 102 -1.14 -15.43 -3.07
CA HIS A 102 -0.03 -16.24 -3.53
C HIS A 102 1.06 -16.23 -2.45
N VAL A 103 1.59 -17.39 -2.07
CA VAL A 103 2.56 -17.49 -0.98
C VAL A 103 3.74 -18.36 -1.39
N ILE A 104 4.94 -17.76 -1.34
CA ILE A 104 6.23 -18.39 -1.63
C ILE A 104 6.92 -18.64 -0.29
N GLU A 105 7.01 -19.90 0.11
CA GLU A 105 7.60 -20.32 1.39
C GLU A 105 9.09 -20.60 1.27
N GLY A 106 9.80 -20.49 2.40
CA GLY A 106 11.17 -20.98 2.52
C GLY A 106 12.17 -20.25 1.63
N VAL A 107 11.91 -18.99 1.30
CA VAL A 107 12.87 -18.14 0.59
C VAL A 107 14.04 -17.89 1.54
N ASP A 108 15.25 -18.30 1.18
CA ASP A 108 16.44 -17.92 1.94
C ASP A 108 16.68 -16.42 1.74
N GLY A 109 16.39 -15.63 2.77
CA GLY A 109 16.52 -14.17 2.71
C GLY A 109 17.96 -13.68 2.69
N HIS A 110 18.95 -14.57 2.86
CA HIS A 110 20.38 -14.26 2.72
C HIS A 110 20.97 -14.72 1.39
N ASP A 111 20.16 -15.31 0.50
CA ASP A 111 20.53 -15.66 -0.88
C ASP A 111 19.87 -14.68 -1.88
N PRO A 112 20.63 -13.74 -2.48
CA PRO A 112 20.09 -12.78 -3.44
C PRO A 112 19.41 -13.42 -4.65
N GLU A 113 19.87 -14.59 -5.11
CA GLU A 113 19.28 -15.28 -6.26
C GLU A 113 17.94 -15.93 -5.90
N ALA A 114 17.81 -16.46 -4.68
CA ALA A 114 16.55 -16.98 -4.17
C ALA A 114 15.51 -15.86 -4.02
N VAL A 115 15.92 -14.70 -3.50
CA VAL A 115 15.05 -13.53 -3.35
C VAL A 115 14.62 -12.99 -4.73
N ASP A 116 15.55 -12.86 -5.69
CA ASP A 116 15.22 -12.42 -7.05
C ASP A 116 14.26 -13.38 -7.76
N ALA A 117 14.47 -14.70 -7.62
CA ALA A 117 13.56 -15.71 -8.16
C ALA A 117 12.14 -15.57 -7.58
N ALA A 118 12.02 -15.40 -6.26
CA ALA A 118 10.73 -15.21 -5.61
C ALA A 118 10.05 -13.89 -6.04
N VAL A 119 10.82 -12.82 -6.20
CA VAL A 119 10.33 -11.52 -6.70
C VAL A 119 9.79 -11.64 -8.13
N ARG A 120 10.52 -12.33 -9.02
CA ARG A 120 10.06 -12.57 -10.40
C ARG A 120 8.79 -13.43 -10.44
N GLU A 121 8.73 -14.47 -9.62
CA GLU A 121 7.54 -15.32 -9.51
C GLU A 121 6.33 -14.51 -9.02
N ALA A 122 6.47 -13.73 -7.95
CA ALA A 122 5.39 -12.88 -7.42
C ALA A 122 4.87 -11.88 -8.45
N LYS A 123 5.76 -11.22 -9.21
CA LYS A 123 5.37 -10.29 -10.29
C LYS A 123 4.61 -10.98 -11.43
N SER A 124 4.81 -12.28 -11.64
CA SER A 124 4.09 -13.04 -12.66
C SER A 124 2.65 -13.37 -12.25
N VAL A 125 2.32 -13.28 -10.96
CA VAL A 125 0.99 -13.54 -10.42
C VAL A 125 0.20 -12.24 -10.32
N THR A 126 -0.63 -11.99 -11.33
CA THR A 126 -1.35 -10.71 -11.46
C THR A 126 -2.76 -10.71 -10.85
N ASP A 127 -3.27 -11.87 -10.43
CA ASP A 127 -4.64 -12.05 -9.93
C ASP A 127 -4.74 -12.21 -8.41
N LYS A 128 -3.61 -12.19 -7.70
CA LYS A 128 -3.53 -12.34 -6.23
C LYS A 128 -2.39 -11.52 -5.66
N PRO A 129 -2.57 -10.88 -4.50
CA PRO A 129 -1.43 -10.32 -3.76
C PRO A 129 -0.46 -11.45 -3.38
N SER A 130 0.84 -11.13 -3.29
CA SER A 130 1.88 -12.12 -3.00
C SER A 130 2.54 -11.88 -1.64
N LEU A 131 2.80 -12.96 -0.90
CA LEU A 131 3.63 -12.99 0.30
C LEU A 131 4.88 -13.85 0.04
N LEU A 132 6.05 -13.24 0.19
CA LEU A 132 7.34 -13.94 0.23
C LEU A 132 7.71 -14.16 1.69
N CYS A 133 7.75 -15.42 2.13
CA CYS A 133 8.20 -15.79 3.47
C CYS A 133 9.72 -15.94 3.45
N CYS A 134 10.43 -14.83 3.71
CA CYS A 134 11.88 -14.78 3.69
C CYS A 134 12.43 -15.18 5.05
N LYS A 135 13.03 -16.37 5.13
CA LYS A 135 13.76 -16.82 6.31
C LYS A 135 15.03 -16.02 6.45
N THR A 136 15.15 -15.26 7.53
CA THR A 136 16.34 -14.46 7.81
C THR A 136 16.89 -14.74 9.21
N ILE A 137 17.97 -14.05 9.55
CA ILE A 137 18.61 -14.11 10.86
C ILE A 137 18.70 -12.66 11.31
N ILE A 138 17.92 -12.28 12.32
CA ILE A 138 17.99 -10.95 12.90
C ILE A 138 19.43 -10.69 13.41
N GLY A 139 19.97 -9.51 13.15
CA GLY A 139 21.35 -9.17 13.53
C GLY A 139 22.42 -9.97 12.78
N PHE A 140 22.14 -10.48 11.58
CA PHE A 140 23.10 -11.22 10.75
C PHE A 140 24.50 -10.59 10.74
N GLY A 141 25.52 -11.43 10.94
CA GLY A 141 26.91 -11.02 11.07
C GLY A 141 27.38 -10.75 12.51
N SER A 142 26.48 -10.54 13.47
CA SER A 142 26.87 -10.45 14.89
C SER A 142 27.19 -11.85 15.44
N PRO A 143 28.40 -12.10 15.95
CA PRO A 143 28.70 -13.39 16.58
C PRO A 143 27.96 -13.61 17.90
N ASN A 144 27.67 -12.55 18.66
CA ASN A 144 27.13 -12.70 20.02
C ASN A 144 25.64 -12.33 20.14
N LYS A 145 25.07 -11.57 19.19
CA LYS A 145 23.69 -11.07 19.24
C LYS A 145 22.83 -11.46 18.03
N ALA A 146 23.38 -12.13 17.02
CA ALA A 146 22.56 -12.65 15.93
C ALA A 146 21.57 -13.71 16.46
N ASN A 147 20.38 -13.78 15.86
CA ASN A 147 19.30 -14.69 16.27
C ASN A 147 18.88 -14.51 17.75
N SER A 148 18.96 -13.29 18.27
CA SER A 148 18.57 -12.93 19.64
C SER A 148 17.81 -11.61 19.67
N HIS A 149 16.87 -11.48 20.61
CA HIS A 149 16.14 -10.22 20.85
C HIS A 149 17.07 -9.05 21.24
N ASP A 150 18.29 -9.32 21.70
CA ASP A 150 19.26 -8.29 22.09
C ASP A 150 19.67 -7.35 20.94
N CYS A 151 19.52 -7.78 19.69
CA CYS A 151 19.81 -6.95 18.50
C CYS A 151 18.60 -6.17 17.97
N HIS A 152 17.41 -6.34 18.55
CA HIS A 152 16.18 -5.72 18.05
C HIS A 152 16.11 -4.21 18.34
N GLY A 153 16.16 -3.84 19.62
CA GLY A 153 15.81 -2.49 20.07
C GLY A 153 16.98 -1.66 20.62
N SER A 154 18.22 -2.15 20.51
CA SER A 154 19.38 -1.50 21.14
C SER A 154 20.60 -1.49 20.22
N ALA A 155 21.47 -0.49 20.41
CA ALA A 155 22.74 -0.44 19.71
C ALA A 155 23.60 -1.67 20.06
N LEU A 156 24.27 -2.25 19.06
CA LEU A 156 25.11 -3.45 19.26
C LEU A 156 26.25 -3.20 20.27
N GLY A 157 26.80 -1.98 20.29
CA GLY A 157 28.00 -1.61 21.05
C GLY A 157 29.26 -1.68 20.20
N ALA A 158 30.27 -0.85 20.53
CA ALA A 158 31.46 -0.68 19.69
C ALA A 158 32.24 -1.99 19.45
N ASP A 159 32.41 -2.80 20.49
CA ASP A 159 33.13 -4.07 20.41
C ASP A 159 32.40 -5.07 19.49
N GLU A 160 31.08 -5.20 19.65
CA GLU A 160 30.27 -6.08 18.81
C GLU A 160 30.26 -5.63 17.35
N VAL A 161 30.19 -4.31 17.13
CA VAL A 161 30.26 -3.70 15.79
C VAL A 161 31.60 -3.98 15.10
N ALA A 162 32.71 -4.03 15.83
CA ALA A 162 34.02 -4.41 15.29
C ALA A 162 34.03 -5.88 14.84
N LEU A 163 33.45 -6.77 15.64
CA LEU A 163 33.33 -8.20 15.30
C LEU A 163 32.43 -8.43 14.08
N VAL A 164 31.31 -7.71 13.97
CA VAL A 164 30.43 -7.76 12.79
C VAL A 164 31.20 -7.36 11.53
N ARG A 165 31.96 -6.25 11.59
CA ARG A 165 32.76 -5.79 10.45
C ARG A 165 33.80 -6.82 10.03
N GLU A 166 34.50 -7.43 10.99
CA GLU A 166 35.47 -8.49 10.70
C GLU A 166 34.79 -9.69 10.02
N ARG A 167 33.66 -10.16 10.58
CA ARG A 167 32.91 -11.31 10.04
C ARG A 167 32.36 -11.06 8.63
N LEU A 168 31.84 -9.86 8.38
CA LEU A 168 31.33 -9.45 7.07
C LEU A 168 32.42 -8.98 6.11
N GLN A 169 33.69 -9.02 6.54
CA GLN A 169 34.84 -8.54 5.77
C GLN A 169 34.63 -7.10 5.25
N TRP A 170 34.09 -6.24 6.11
CA TRP A 170 33.81 -4.83 5.81
C TRP A 170 34.89 -3.93 6.41
N PRO A 171 35.93 -3.53 5.63
CA PRO A 171 37.07 -2.80 6.16
C PRO A 171 36.83 -1.29 6.31
N TYR A 172 35.70 -0.78 5.83
CA TYR A 172 35.44 0.66 5.77
C TYR A 172 34.98 1.23 7.12
N ALA A 173 35.37 2.47 7.38
CA ALA A 173 35.06 3.20 8.60
C ALA A 173 33.54 3.45 8.75
N PRO A 174 33.05 3.84 9.95
CA PRO A 174 31.67 4.27 10.11
C PRO A 174 31.31 5.38 9.13
N PHE A 175 30.19 5.19 8.40
CA PHE A 175 29.68 6.12 7.39
C PHE A 175 30.59 6.31 6.16
N GLU A 176 31.60 5.46 5.97
CA GLU A 176 32.37 5.38 4.74
C GLU A 176 31.74 4.33 3.82
N ILE A 177 31.38 4.75 2.61
CA ILE A 177 30.87 3.87 1.56
C ILE A 177 31.79 4.01 0.34
N PRO A 178 32.33 2.90 -0.18
CA PRO A 178 33.23 2.90 -1.33
C PRO A 178 32.55 3.42 -2.59
N GLY A 179 33.35 4.01 -3.48
CA GLY A 179 32.86 4.55 -4.75
C GLY A 179 32.20 3.49 -5.63
N GLU A 180 32.76 2.28 -5.67
CA GLU A 180 32.21 1.16 -6.44
C GLU A 180 30.86 0.66 -5.89
N ILE A 181 30.66 0.70 -4.57
CA ILE A 181 29.38 0.34 -3.95
C ILE A 181 28.35 1.43 -4.23
N TYR A 182 28.71 2.71 -4.07
CA TYR A 182 27.82 3.81 -4.45
C TYR A 182 27.42 3.73 -5.93
N ALA A 183 28.37 3.49 -6.84
CA ALA A 183 28.10 3.38 -8.26
C ALA A 183 27.20 2.17 -8.59
N ALA A 184 27.33 1.05 -7.88
CA ALA A 184 26.46 -0.11 -8.04
C ALA A 184 25.03 0.12 -7.52
N TRP A 185 24.85 1.00 -6.54
CA TRP A 185 23.56 1.33 -5.93
C TRP A 185 22.88 2.57 -6.54
N ASP A 186 23.63 3.42 -7.25
CA ASP A 186 23.08 4.64 -7.83
C ASP A 186 22.03 4.32 -8.89
N ALA A 187 20.78 4.64 -8.57
CA ALA A 187 19.63 4.45 -9.45
C ALA A 187 19.23 5.75 -10.17
N THR A 188 20.02 6.84 -10.06
CA THR A 188 19.65 8.16 -10.59
C THR A 188 19.43 8.13 -12.11
N GLU A 189 20.39 7.60 -12.87
CA GLU A 189 20.29 7.53 -14.34
C GLU A 189 19.16 6.60 -14.79
N LYS A 190 19.09 5.40 -14.20
CA LYS A 190 18.02 4.42 -14.50
C LYS A 190 16.64 4.98 -14.17
N GLY A 191 16.48 5.63 -13.02
CA GLY A 191 15.24 6.25 -12.58
C GLY A 191 14.82 7.40 -13.50
N ALA A 192 15.77 8.28 -13.86
CA ALA A 192 15.52 9.35 -14.81
C ALA A 192 15.10 8.82 -16.19
N GLN A 193 15.72 7.74 -16.66
CA GLN A 193 15.35 7.11 -17.92
C GLN A 193 13.91 6.55 -17.87
N VAL A 194 13.57 5.76 -16.85
CA VAL A 194 12.22 5.19 -16.70
C VAL A 194 11.17 6.29 -16.57
N GLN A 195 11.45 7.36 -15.83
CA GLN A 195 10.56 8.52 -15.73
C GLN A 195 10.41 9.22 -17.08
N GLN A 196 11.50 9.42 -17.83
CA GLN A 196 11.45 10.05 -19.15
C GLN A 196 10.64 9.22 -20.16
N GLU A 197 10.75 7.89 -20.11
CA GLU A 197 9.93 6.97 -20.91
C GLU A 197 8.45 7.10 -20.55
N TRP A 198 8.12 7.18 -19.25
CA TRP A 198 6.76 7.43 -18.79
C TRP A 198 6.24 8.82 -19.20
N ASP A 199 7.06 9.87 -19.09
CA ASP A 199 6.70 11.24 -19.48
C ASP A 199 6.38 11.31 -20.99
N ALA A 200 7.15 10.60 -21.82
CA ALA A 200 6.89 10.49 -23.24
C ALA A 200 5.57 9.74 -23.53
N LEU A 201 5.34 8.61 -22.83
CA LEU A 201 4.07 7.87 -22.90
C LEU A 201 2.89 8.75 -22.50
N PHE A 202 3.00 9.49 -21.40
CA PHE A 202 1.94 10.37 -20.90
C PHE A 202 1.70 11.57 -21.84
N ALA A 203 2.76 12.13 -22.45
CA ALA A 203 2.62 13.18 -23.45
C ALA A 203 1.85 12.70 -24.69
N ASP A 204 2.08 11.47 -25.15
CA ASP A 204 1.32 10.87 -26.25
C ASP A 204 -0.10 10.48 -25.84
N TYR A 205 -0.29 9.98 -24.61
CA TYR A 205 -1.60 9.77 -24.02
C TYR A 205 -2.43 11.06 -24.01
N ALA A 206 -1.85 12.18 -23.57
CA ALA A 206 -2.51 13.47 -23.49
C ALA A 206 -2.93 14.05 -24.86
N LYS A 207 -2.23 13.70 -25.95
CA LYS A 207 -2.65 14.06 -27.31
C LYS A 207 -3.89 13.30 -27.74
N GLN A 208 -4.02 12.03 -27.34
CA GLN A 208 -5.14 11.17 -27.73
C GLN A 208 -6.35 11.29 -26.78
N TRP A 209 -6.10 11.53 -25.50
CA TRP A 209 -7.10 11.57 -24.43
C TRP A 209 -6.94 12.84 -23.58
N PRO A 210 -7.07 14.04 -24.17
CA PRO A 210 -6.74 15.31 -23.50
C PRO A 210 -7.57 15.56 -22.24
N GLU A 211 -8.86 15.21 -22.24
CA GLU A 211 -9.74 15.37 -21.08
C GLU A 211 -9.33 14.44 -19.93
N LEU A 212 -9.05 13.16 -20.22
CA LEU A 212 -8.59 12.20 -19.22
C LEU A 212 -7.21 12.56 -18.66
N ALA A 213 -6.29 13.03 -19.51
CA ALA A 213 -4.96 13.45 -19.07
C ALA A 213 -5.01 14.68 -18.16
N ALA A 214 -5.85 15.66 -18.49
CA ALA A 214 -6.09 16.82 -17.64
C ALA A 214 -6.68 16.40 -16.28
N GLU A 215 -7.64 15.48 -16.30
CA GLU A 215 -8.30 14.98 -15.10
C GLU A 215 -7.37 14.15 -14.21
N PHE A 216 -6.57 13.25 -14.80
CA PHE A 216 -5.52 12.52 -14.10
C PHE A 216 -4.54 13.49 -13.42
N THR A 217 -4.03 14.47 -14.18
CA THR A 217 -3.08 15.46 -13.67
C THR A 217 -3.67 16.27 -12.51
N ARG A 218 -4.93 16.69 -12.60
CA ARG A 218 -5.64 17.42 -11.54
C ARG A 218 -5.73 16.59 -10.27
N ARG A 219 -6.20 15.34 -10.40
CA ARG A 219 -6.39 14.42 -9.26
C ARG A 219 -5.07 14.04 -8.59
N MET A 220 -4.02 13.80 -9.37
CA MET A 220 -2.69 13.50 -8.81
C MET A 220 -2.07 14.70 -8.08
N LYS A 221 -2.46 15.93 -8.41
CA LYS A 221 -2.08 17.14 -7.65
C LYS A 221 -2.91 17.37 -6.39
N GLY A 222 -4.04 16.66 -6.23
CA GLY A 222 -5.01 16.92 -5.17
C GLY A 222 -5.80 18.21 -5.35
N ASP A 223 -5.79 18.79 -6.56
CA ASP A 223 -6.56 19.99 -6.87
C ASP A 223 -8.04 19.63 -6.99
N LEU A 224 -8.96 20.43 -6.43
CA LEU A 224 -10.40 20.26 -6.63
C LEU A 224 -10.86 20.78 -8.01
N PRO A 225 -12.02 20.35 -8.52
CA PRO A 225 -12.55 20.84 -9.78
C PRO A 225 -12.74 22.36 -9.80
N ALA A 226 -12.58 22.96 -10.99
CA ALA A 226 -12.84 24.39 -11.17
C ALA A 226 -14.28 24.75 -10.75
N GLY A 227 -14.44 25.87 -10.04
CA GLY A 227 -15.74 26.33 -9.55
C GLY A 227 -16.29 25.56 -8.33
N TRP A 228 -15.50 24.65 -7.73
CA TRP A 228 -15.88 23.92 -6.53
C TRP A 228 -16.44 24.83 -5.43
N ALA A 229 -15.70 25.90 -5.07
CA ALA A 229 -16.08 26.80 -3.99
C ALA A 229 -17.42 27.51 -4.26
N GLU A 230 -17.64 28.01 -5.48
CA GLU A 230 -18.89 28.69 -5.85
C GLU A 230 -20.07 27.72 -5.89
N ASN A 231 -19.88 26.51 -6.44
CA ASN A 231 -20.92 25.48 -6.47
C ASN A 231 -21.31 25.05 -5.05
N MET A 232 -20.33 24.86 -4.16
CA MET A 232 -20.57 24.54 -2.77
C MET A 232 -21.30 25.64 -2.03
N GLN A 233 -20.94 26.92 -2.24
CA GLN A 233 -21.67 28.04 -1.65
C GLN A 233 -23.12 28.09 -2.14
N LYS A 234 -23.37 27.88 -3.44
CA LYS A 234 -24.73 27.82 -3.99
C LYS A 234 -25.54 26.69 -3.36
N TYR A 235 -24.94 25.50 -3.20
CA TYR A 235 -25.61 24.36 -2.58
C TYR A 235 -25.97 24.62 -1.11
N VAL A 236 -25.05 25.21 -0.34
CA VAL A 236 -25.32 25.61 1.05
C VAL A 236 -26.46 26.63 1.13
N HIS A 237 -26.49 27.63 0.24
CA HIS A 237 -27.57 28.62 0.19
C HIS A 237 -28.92 27.99 -0.18
N ASP A 238 -28.92 27.03 -1.10
CA ASP A 238 -30.12 26.28 -1.49
C ASP A 238 -30.69 25.50 -0.30
N LEU A 239 -29.85 24.74 0.41
CA LEU A 239 -30.25 24.02 1.61
C LEU A 239 -30.79 24.95 2.71
N GLN A 240 -30.18 26.12 2.89
CA GLN A 240 -30.63 27.12 3.86
C GLN A 240 -31.98 27.74 3.49
N SER A 241 -32.26 27.87 2.18
CA SER A 241 -33.51 28.41 1.64
C SER A 241 -34.64 27.38 1.61
N HIS A 242 -34.31 26.08 1.67
CA HIS A 242 -35.24 24.96 1.64
C HIS A 242 -35.08 24.07 2.89
N PRO A 243 -35.49 24.56 4.08
CA PRO A 243 -35.29 23.82 5.32
C PRO A 243 -36.01 22.47 5.31
N ALA A 244 -35.31 21.43 5.74
CA ALA A 244 -35.84 20.07 5.83
C ALA A 244 -35.50 19.46 7.20
N ALA A 245 -36.49 18.84 7.85
CA ALA A 245 -36.30 18.10 9.10
C ALA A 245 -35.71 16.71 8.82
N LEU A 246 -34.39 16.65 8.62
CA LEU A 246 -33.65 15.43 8.31
C LEU A 246 -32.62 15.12 9.41
N ALA A 247 -32.34 13.83 9.61
CA ALA A 247 -31.20 13.43 10.43
C ALA A 247 -29.89 13.84 9.73
N THR A 248 -28.86 14.21 10.49
CA THR A 248 -27.57 14.65 9.93
C THR A 248 -26.90 13.60 9.03
N ARG A 249 -27.10 12.30 9.29
CA ARG A 249 -26.66 11.21 8.37
C ARG A 249 -27.36 11.26 7.01
N GLN A 250 -28.64 11.64 6.95
CA GLN A 250 -29.37 11.82 5.69
C GLN A 250 -28.90 13.08 4.97
N VAL A 251 -28.54 14.13 5.72
CA VAL A 251 -27.90 15.32 5.18
C VAL A 251 -26.53 14.97 4.58
N SER A 252 -25.72 14.16 5.28
CA SER A 252 -24.44 13.65 4.77
C SER A 252 -24.62 12.90 3.45
N GLN A 253 -25.60 12.00 3.35
CA GLN A 253 -25.89 11.29 2.09
C GLN A 253 -26.30 12.25 0.96
N LYS A 254 -27.09 13.29 1.26
CA LYS A 254 -27.44 14.31 0.27
C LYS A 254 -26.21 15.08 -0.21
N CYS A 255 -25.29 15.41 0.69
CA CYS A 255 -24.00 16.00 0.31
C CYS A 255 -23.20 15.05 -0.59
N LEU A 256 -23.09 13.76 -0.24
CA LEU A 256 -22.40 12.76 -1.08
C LEU A 256 -23.03 12.65 -2.48
N ASN A 257 -24.36 12.67 -2.58
CA ASN A 257 -25.05 12.69 -3.87
C ASN A 257 -24.70 13.93 -4.69
N HIS A 258 -24.60 15.10 -4.06
CA HIS A 258 -24.21 16.34 -4.72
C HIS A 258 -22.73 16.29 -5.15
N PHE A 259 -21.84 15.77 -4.29
CA PHE A 259 -20.40 15.67 -4.56
C PHE A 259 -20.11 14.70 -5.70
N ALA A 260 -20.86 13.59 -5.80
CA ALA A 260 -20.68 12.60 -6.86
C ALA A 260 -20.90 13.13 -8.28
N ASP A 261 -21.53 14.29 -8.44
CA ASP A 261 -21.64 14.97 -9.73
C ASP A 261 -20.40 15.79 -10.10
N MET A 262 -19.56 16.10 -9.13
CA MET A 262 -18.42 17.01 -9.28
C MET A 262 -17.06 16.36 -9.00
N LEU A 263 -17.00 15.37 -8.11
CA LEU A 263 -15.78 14.71 -7.64
C LEU A 263 -15.70 13.26 -8.15
N PRO A 264 -15.22 13.01 -9.37
CA PRO A 264 -14.92 11.65 -9.83
C PRO A 264 -13.87 10.94 -8.95
N GLU A 265 -13.02 11.70 -8.25
CA GLU A 265 -12.02 11.20 -7.31
C GLU A 265 -12.58 10.75 -5.95
N LEU A 266 -13.89 10.88 -5.71
CA LEU A 266 -14.51 10.46 -4.45
C LEU A 266 -14.51 8.93 -4.34
N MET A 267 -13.65 8.37 -3.49
CA MET A 267 -13.58 6.93 -3.23
C MET A 267 -13.99 6.62 -1.79
N GLY A 268 -15.28 6.34 -1.63
CA GLY A 268 -15.89 6.14 -0.31
C GLY A 268 -16.09 4.68 0.05
N GLY A 269 -16.65 4.45 1.23
CA GLY A 269 -17.08 3.12 1.66
C GLY A 269 -17.67 3.13 3.06
N SER A 270 -17.94 1.93 3.57
CA SER A 270 -18.29 1.74 4.97
C SER A 270 -17.92 0.35 5.44
N ALA A 271 -17.56 0.25 6.73
CA ALA A 271 -17.37 -1.01 7.42
C ALA A 271 -18.74 -1.69 7.70
N ASP A 272 -19.30 -2.36 6.69
CA ASP A 272 -20.57 -3.11 6.73
C ASP A 272 -21.82 -2.33 7.19
N LEU A 273 -21.74 -1.01 7.28
CA LEU A 273 -22.80 -0.14 7.78
C LEU A 273 -23.35 0.81 6.72
N SER A 274 -23.10 0.55 5.44
CA SER A 274 -23.53 1.37 4.30
C SER A 274 -24.99 1.87 4.40
N PRO A 275 -26.01 1.01 4.64
CA PRO A 275 -27.40 1.48 4.74
C PRO A 275 -27.72 2.22 6.04
N SER A 276 -26.90 2.08 7.08
CA SER A 276 -27.08 2.72 8.39
C SER A 276 -26.40 4.09 8.46
N ASN A 277 -25.18 4.17 7.93
CA ASN A 277 -24.36 5.37 7.83
C ASN A 277 -24.77 6.25 6.64
N LEU A 278 -25.44 5.66 5.65
CA LEU A 278 -25.92 6.32 4.42
C LEU A 278 -24.79 6.87 3.55
N THR A 279 -23.71 6.09 3.40
CA THR A 279 -22.49 6.47 2.67
C THR A 279 -22.55 6.21 1.17
N ARG A 280 -23.51 5.40 0.68
CA ARG A 280 -23.72 5.22 -0.77
C ARG A 280 -24.44 6.43 -1.35
N HIS A 281 -23.86 6.98 -2.40
CA HIS A 281 -24.51 7.96 -3.28
C HIS A 281 -25.08 7.28 -4.53
N GLN A 282 -25.86 8.02 -5.31
CA GLN A 282 -26.58 7.54 -6.49
C GLN A 282 -25.69 7.02 -7.63
N LYS A 283 -24.38 7.35 -7.59
CA LYS A 283 -23.37 6.90 -8.56
C LYS A 283 -22.33 5.96 -7.95
N SER A 284 -22.59 5.42 -6.76
CA SER A 284 -21.67 4.48 -6.13
C SER A 284 -21.66 3.17 -6.91
N VAL A 285 -20.47 2.75 -7.31
CA VAL A 285 -20.20 1.50 -8.01
C VAL A 285 -19.17 0.72 -7.21
N ASP A 286 -19.44 -0.54 -6.94
CA ASP A 286 -18.56 -1.35 -6.09
C ASP A 286 -17.21 -1.60 -6.74
N PHE A 287 -16.14 -1.24 -6.02
CA PHE A 287 -14.79 -1.67 -6.33
C PHE A 287 -14.64 -3.14 -5.92
N THR A 288 -14.39 -4.01 -6.89
CA THR A 288 -14.14 -5.44 -6.66
C THR A 288 -12.96 -5.91 -7.48
N GLY A 289 -12.51 -7.16 -7.26
CA GLY A 289 -11.48 -7.77 -8.08
C GLY A 289 -11.85 -7.83 -9.57
N GLU A 290 -13.15 -7.96 -9.89
CA GLU A 290 -13.71 -7.99 -11.24
C GLU A 290 -14.08 -6.60 -11.78
N ASN A 291 -14.34 -5.63 -10.90
CA ASN A 291 -14.71 -4.27 -11.26
C ASN A 291 -13.79 -3.24 -10.58
N PRO A 292 -12.54 -3.10 -11.06
CA PRO A 292 -11.59 -2.18 -10.46
C PRO A 292 -11.88 -0.70 -10.75
N ALA A 293 -12.79 -0.37 -11.67
CA ALA A 293 -13.21 1.01 -11.94
C ALA A 293 -14.29 1.52 -10.97
N GLY A 294 -14.65 0.73 -9.94
CA GLY A 294 -15.60 1.15 -8.91
C GLY A 294 -15.05 2.22 -7.98
N ASN A 295 -15.93 3.05 -7.43
CA ASN A 295 -15.61 4.17 -6.52
C ASN A 295 -16.13 3.95 -5.09
N TYR A 296 -16.60 2.73 -4.78
CA TYR A 296 -17.15 2.39 -3.47
C TYR A 296 -16.57 1.08 -2.94
N ILE A 297 -15.94 1.14 -1.77
CA ILE A 297 -15.34 -0.03 -1.11
C ILE A 297 -16.28 -0.56 -0.04
N SER A 298 -16.65 -1.83 -0.17
CA SER A 298 -17.31 -2.58 0.90
C SER A 298 -16.23 -3.20 1.80
N TYR A 299 -15.83 -2.47 2.84
CA TYR A 299 -14.71 -2.86 3.71
C TYR A 299 -14.98 -4.12 4.55
N GLY A 300 -16.25 -4.46 4.79
CA GLY A 300 -16.65 -5.45 5.80
C GLY A 300 -16.48 -4.92 7.22
N VAL A 301 -16.66 -5.76 8.24
CA VAL A 301 -16.53 -5.36 9.66
C VAL A 301 -15.05 -5.22 10.03
N ARG A 302 -14.43 -4.12 9.57
CA ARG A 302 -12.98 -3.88 9.56
C ARG A 302 -12.67 -2.41 9.76
N GLU A 303 -13.10 -1.83 10.86
CA GLU A 303 -13.03 -0.37 11.06
C GLU A 303 -11.58 0.13 11.09
N PHE A 304 -10.68 -0.62 11.71
CA PHE A 304 -9.29 -0.22 11.84
C PHE A 304 -8.55 -0.36 10.51
N GLY A 305 -8.73 -1.50 9.84
CA GLY A 305 -8.23 -1.75 8.49
C GLY A 305 -8.76 -0.73 7.49
N MET A 306 -10.07 -0.43 7.51
CA MET A 306 -10.68 0.63 6.69
C MET A 306 -9.98 1.97 6.88
N SER A 307 -9.81 2.40 8.14
CA SER A 307 -9.23 3.71 8.44
C SER A 307 -7.79 3.83 7.96
N ALA A 308 -6.98 2.78 8.14
CA ALA A 308 -5.58 2.78 7.68
C ALA A 308 -5.46 2.56 6.15
N ILE A 309 -6.39 1.84 5.53
CA ILE A 309 -6.49 1.74 4.06
C ILE A 309 -6.81 3.11 3.45
N MET A 310 -7.72 3.88 4.06
CA MET A 310 -8.01 5.25 3.63
C MET A 310 -6.78 6.17 3.70
N ASN A 311 -5.91 6.00 4.70
CA ASN A 311 -4.63 6.72 4.72
C ASN A 311 -3.74 6.33 3.52
N GLY A 312 -3.71 5.05 3.15
CA GLY A 312 -2.99 4.57 1.96
C GLY A 312 -3.54 5.14 0.65
N LEU A 313 -4.86 5.18 0.50
CA LEU A 313 -5.54 5.82 -0.64
C LEU A 313 -5.14 7.29 -0.77
N ALA A 314 -5.20 8.04 0.33
CA ALA A 314 -4.86 9.45 0.36
C ALA A 314 -3.37 9.70 0.07
N LEU A 315 -2.48 8.86 0.60
CA LEU A 315 -1.03 8.99 0.39
C LEU A 315 -0.59 8.65 -1.04
N HIS A 316 -1.27 7.70 -1.70
CA HIS A 316 -1.02 7.41 -3.11
C HIS A 316 -1.35 8.63 -3.99
N GLY A 317 -2.42 9.36 -3.64
CA GLY A 317 -2.94 10.45 -4.45
C GLY A 317 -3.88 9.97 -5.56
N GLY A 318 -4.65 10.90 -6.13
CA GLY A 318 -5.66 10.60 -7.14
C GLY A 318 -7.07 10.31 -6.62
N PHE A 319 -7.25 10.20 -5.30
CA PHE A 319 -8.55 10.00 -4.64
C PHE A 319 -8.73 10.89 -3.41
N ILE A 320 -9.99 11.12 -3.03
CA ILE A 320 -10.46 11.81 -1.81
C ILE A 320 -11.43 10.91 -1.05
#